data_AF-A0A091KHS1-F1
#
_entry.id   AF-A0A091KHS1-F1
#
_cell.length_a   1.000
_cell.length_b   1.000
_cell.length_c   1.000
_cell.angle_alpha   90.00
_cell.angle_beta   90.00
_cell.angle_gamma   90.00
#
_symmetry.space_group_name_H-M   'P 1'
#
loop_
_entity.id
_entity.type
_entity.pdbx_description
1 polymer ?
#
loop_
_entity_poly.entity_id
_entity_poly.type
_entity_poly.pdbx_seq_one_letter_code
_entity_poly.pdbx_strand_id
1 'polypeptide(L)'
;RFEKRIYIPLPEDHARAAMFKLHLGSTPNLLTESDYRELGKKTDGYSGADISIIVRDALMQPVRKVQSATHFKKVKGPSVSNPNIMVDLFTPCSPGDPAAIEMTWMEVPGDKLLEPQVSMADMLRSLSSTKPTVNEQDLEKLKKFTEDFGQEG
;
A
#
# COMPACT_ATOMS: atom_id res chain seq x y z
N ARG A 1 -2.25 -38.68 -10.77
CA ARG A 1 -2.69 -38.11 -12.07
C ARG A 1 -3.72 -37.04 -11.75
N PHE A 2 -3.59 -35.83 -12.31
CA PHE A 2 -4.61 -34.79 -12.18
C PHE A 2 -5.54 -34.86 -13.38
N GLU A 3 -6.83 -35.10 -13.13
CA GLU A 3 -7.88 -35.25 -14.16
C GLU A 3 -8.32 -33.91 -14.75
N LYS A 4 -8.15 -32.82 -14.00
CA LYS A 4 -8.46 -31.45 -14.43
C LYS A 4 -7.28 -30.54 -14.19
N ARG A 5 -7.00 -29.69 -15.16
CA ARG A 5 -5.95 -28.65 -15.11
C ARG A 5 -6.61 -27.31 -15.37
N ILE A 6 -6.60 -26.44 -14.37
CA ILE A 6 -7.21 -25.11 -14.46
C ILE A 6 -6.08 -24.08 -14.53
N TYR A 7 -6.03 -23.34 -15.63
CA TYR A 7 -5.11 -22.21 -15.78
C TYR A 7 -5.62 -21.02 -14.98
N ILE A 8 -4.75 -20.41 -14.18
CA ILE A 8 -5.04 -19.18 -13.43
C ILE A 8 -4.22 -18.06 -14.07
N PRO A 9 -4.84 -17.12 -14.80
CA PRO A 9 -4.14 -16.02 -15.46
C PRO A 9 -3.67 -14.97 -14.45
N LEU A 10 -2.84 -14.04 -14.94
CA LEU A 10 -2.58 -12.80 -14.23
C LEU A 10 -3.88 -11.99 -14.05
N PRO A 11 -4.03 -11.24 -12.96
CA PRO A 11 -5.23 -10.46 -12.71
C PRO A 11 -5.36 -9.29 -13.71
N GLU A 12 -6.57 -9.06 -14.19
CA GLU A 12 -6.96 -7.90 -15.00
C GLU A 12 -6.95 -6.59 -14.18
N ASP A 13 -6.95 -5.43 -14.86
CA ASP A 13 -6.90 -4.09 -14.25
C ASP A 13 -7.88 -3.90 -13.07
N HIS A 14 -9.13 -4.32 -13.25
CA HIS A 14 -10.18 -4.18 -12.23
C HIS A 14 -9.94 -5.10 -11.03
N ALA A 15 -9.43 -6.32 -11.28
CA ALA A 15 -9.06 -7.25 -10.22
C ALA A 15 -7.85 -6.71 -9.43
N ARG A 16 -6.86 -6.12 -10.12
CA ARG A 16 -5.71 -5.47 -9.47
C ARG A 16 -6.14 -4.28 -8.61
N ALA A 17 -7.03 -3.43 -9.11
CA ALA A 17 -7.61 -2.33 -8.32
C ALA A 17 -8.31 -2.85 -7.05
N ALA A 18 -9.09 -3.93 -7.16
CA ALA A 18 -9.73 -4.57 -6.02
C ALA A 18 -8.70 -5.18 -5.04
N MET A 19 -7.60 -5.77 -5.54
CA MET A 19 -6.51 -6.29 -4.70
C MET A 19 -5.81 -5.19 -3.90
N PHE A 20 -5.56 -4.01 -4.48
CA PHE A 20 -5.02 -2.87 -3.74
C PHE A 20 -5.92 -2.49 -2.56
N LYS A 21 -7.23 -2.38 -2.81
CA LYS A 21 -8.22 -2.06 -1.77
C LYS A 21 -8.31 -3.14 -0.70
N LEU A 22 -8.28 -4.42 -1.12
CA LEU A 22 -8.32 -5.57 -0.22
C LEU A 22 -7.09 -5.60 0.71
N HIS A 23 -5.89 -5.44 0.15
CA HIS A 23 -4.65 -5.50 0.93
C HIS A 23 -4.46 -4.29 1.84
N LEU A 24 -5.03 -3.13 1.50
CA LEU A 24 -5.01 -1.96 2.39
C LEU A 24 -5.97 -2.12 3.58
N GLY A 25 -7.06 -2.86 3.37
CA GLY A 25 -8.00 -3.25 4.42
C GLY A 25 -8.67 -2.06 5.09
N SER A 26 -8.72 -2.08 6.42
CA SER A 26 -9.27 -1.00 7.25
C SER A 26 -8.24 0.06 7.64
N THR A 27 -7.02 0.02 7.08
CA THR A 27 -5.99 1.00 7.42
C THR A 27 -6.41 2.40 6.97
N PRO A 28 -6.36 3.41 7.84
CA PRO A 28 -6.65 4.79 7.46
C PRO A 28 -5.76 5.27 6.30
N ASN A 29 -6.38 5.73 5.23
CA ASN A 29 -5.71 6.15 4.01
C ASN A 29 -6.47 7.28 3.33
N LEU A 30 -5.77 7.98 2.44
CA LEU A 30 -6.29 9.11 1.65
C LEU A 30 -6.66 8.71 0.22
N LEU A 31 -6.74 7.40 -0.08
CA LEU A 31 -6.98 6.92 -1.44
C LEU A 31 -8.48 6.94 -1.77
N THR A 32 -8.77 7.45 -2.95
CA THR A 32 -10.10 7.50 -3.56
C THR A 32 -10.36 6.30 -4.49
N GLU A 33 -11.62 6.07 -4.86
CA GLU A 33 -11.96 5.04 -5.86
C GLU A 33 -11.27 5.26 -7.22
N SER A 34 -11.00 6.52 -7.59
CA SER A 34 -10.21 6.84 -8.79
C SER A 34 -8.75 6.41 -8.65
N ASP A 35 -8.15 6.57 -7.46
CA ASP A 35 -6.76 6.19 -7.23
C ASP A 35 -6.58 4.66 -7.36
N TYR A 36 -7.50 3.87 -6.82
CA TYR A 36 -7.45 2.40 -6.99
C TYR A 36 -7.54 1.98 -8.46
N ARG A 37 -8.40 2.65 -9.24
CA ARG A 37 -8.50 2.39 -10.69
C ARG A 37 -7.22 2.78 -11.42
N GLU A 38 -6.59 3.89 -11.03
CA GLU A 38 -5.31 4.31 -11.60
C GLU A 38 -4.20 3.32 -11.25
N LEU A 39 -4.11 2.87 -10.00
CA LEU A 39 -3.16 1.85 -9.57
C LEU A 39 -3.35 0.55 -10.38
N GLY A 40 -4.59 0.09 -10.56
CA GLY A 40 -4.89 -1.08 -11.39
C GLY A 40 -4.37 -0.96 -12.82
N LYS A 41 -4.52 0.21 -13.45
CA LYS A 41 -3.99 0.49 -14.81
C LYS A 41 -2.46 0.55 -14.86
N LYS A 42 -1.81 1.07 -13.81
CA LYS A 42 -0.34 1.21 -13.75
C LYS A 42 0.39 -0.10 -13.45
N THR A 43 -0.32 -1.13 -13.00
CA THR A 43 0.26 -2.42 -12.59
C THR A 43 0.01 -3.53 -13.59
N ASP A 44 0.01 -3.21 -14.89
CA ASP A 44 -0.10 -4.24 -15.92
C ASP A 44 1.06 -5.25 -15.85
N GLY A 45 0.73 -6.54 -15.97
CA GLY A 45 1.66 -7.64 -15.78
C GLY A 45 2.01 -7.98 -14.31
N TYR A 46 1.48 -7.25 -13.31
CA TYR A 46 1.74 -7.57 -11.90
C TYR A 46 0.86 -8.71 -11.43
N SER A 47 1.45 -9.63 -10.68
CA SER A 47 0.71 -10.67 -9.97
C SER A 47 0.08 -10.11 -8.69
N GLY A 48 -0.86 -10.85 -8.10
CA GLY A 48 -1.42 -10.51 -6.79
C GLY A 48 -0.35 -10.46 -5.68
N ALA A 49 0.72 -11.24 -5.81
CA ALA A 49 1.85 -11.21 -4.87
C ALA A 49 2.62 -9.89 -4.97
N ASP A 50 2.85 -9.38 -6.19
CA ASP A 50 3.52 -8.10 -6.40
C ASP A 50 2.70 -6.94 -5.80
N ILE A 51 1.38 -6.95 -6.01
CA ILE A 51 0.46 -5.94 -5.43
C ILE A 51 0.51 -5.99 -3.89
N SER A 52 0.49 -7.18 -3.30
CA SER A 52 0.61 -7.36 -1.85
C SER A 52 1.91 -6.78 -1.29
N ILE A 53 3.03 -6.95 -2.01
CA ILE A 53 4.33 -6.36 -1.65
C ILE A 53 4.27 -4.83 -1.70
N ILE A 54 3.72 -4.26 -2.78
CA ILE A 54 3.58 -2.81 -2.96
C ILE A 54 2.76 -2.22 -1.80
N VAL A 55 1.61 -2.81 -1.50
CA VAL A 55 0.75 -2.30 -0.42
C VAL A 55 1.44 -2.42 0.94
N ARG A 56 2.13 -3.54 1.21
CA ARG A 56 2.87 -3.72 2.46
C ARG A 56 3.98 -2.69 2.65
N ASP A 57 4.72 -2.37 1.60
CA ASP A 57 5.76 -1.35 1.67
C ASP A 57 5.17 0.07 1.78
N ALA A 58 4.06 0.36 1.10
CA ALA A 58 3.31 1.61 1.27
C ALA A 58 2.77 1.79 2.70
N LEU A 59 2.26 0.72 3.32
CA LEU A 59 1.81 0.68 4.72
C LEU A 59 2.94 1.00 5.72
N MET A 60 4.20 0.77 5.36
CA MET A 60 5.35 1.13 6.19
C MET A 60 5.80 2.58 6.03
N GLN A 61 5.28 3.33 5.05
CA GLN A 61 5.68 4.72 4.84
C GLN A 61 5.34 5.64 6.01
N PRO A 62 4.15 5.56 6.65
CA PRO A 62 3.87 6.32 7.86
C PRO A 62 4.89 6.11 8.99
N VAL A 63 5.25 4.85 9.24
CA VAL A 63 6.25 4.48 10.26
C VAL A 63 7.61 5.12 9.94
N ARG A 64 8.06 5.01 8.68
CA ARG A 64 9.31 5.61 8.21
C ARG A 64 9.30 7.13 8.33
N LYS A 65 8.18 7.79 7.99
CA LYS A 65 7.99 9.24 8.14
C LYS A 65 8.10 9.67 9.60
N VAL A 66 7.45 8.96 10.53
CA VAL A 66 7.54 9.24 11.96
C VAL A 66 8.98 9.07 12.47
N GLN A 67 9.63 7.96 12.13
CA GLN A 67 10.98 7.66 12.63
C GLN A 67 12.05 8.64 12.11
N SER A 68 11.90 9.14 10.88
CA SER A 68 12.84 10.08 10.26
C SER A 68 12.45 11.55 10.44
N ALA A 69 11.33 11.83 11.12
CA ALA A 69 10.87 13.19 11.35
C ALA A 69 11.78 13.92 12.35
N THR A 70 12.17 15.14 11.99
CA THR A 70 12.91 16.07 12.85
C THR A 70 11.99 17.11 13.50
N HIS A 71 10.77 17.27 12.96
CA HIS A 71 9.81 18.25 13.42
C HIS A 71 8.41 17.64 13.48
N PHE A 72 7.68 18.00 14.55
CA PHE A 72 6.29 17.61 14.76
C PHE A 72 5.45 18.85 15.01
N LYS A 73 4.17 18.78 14.64
CA LYS A 73 3.20 19.84 14.96
C LYS A 73 2.07 19.29 15.80
N LYS A 74 1.55 20.15 16.68
CA LYS A 74 0.36 19.84 17.49
C LYS A 74 -0.89 19.97 16.65
N VAL A 75 -1.72 18.94 16.67
CA VAL A 75 -3.01 18.88 15.99
C VAL A 75 -4.06 18.31 16.93
N LYS A 76 -5.32 18.71 16.75
CA LYS A 76 -6.42 18.10 17.49
C LYS A 76 -6.88 16.84 16.76
N GLY A 77 -6.96 15.73 17.48
CA GLY A 77 -7.45 14.47 16.94
C GLY A 77 -8.13 13.61 17.99
N PRO A 78 -8.78 12.52 17.57
CA PRO A 78 -9.44 11.59 18.48
C PRO A 78 -8.42 10.91 19.38
N SER A 79 -8.71 10.80 20.68
CA SER A 79 -7.89 10.05 21.62
C SER A 79 -7.89 8.56 21.26
N VAL A 80 -6.71 7.93 21.36
CA VAL A 80 -6.55 6.46 21.20
C VAL A 80 -7.44 5.69 22.17
N SER A 81 -7.65 6.23 23.39
CA SER A 81 -8.47 5.57 24.41
C SER A 81 -9.98 5.78 24.22
N ASN A 82 -10.40 6.90 23.65
CA ASN A 82 -11.81 7.21 23.41
C ASN A 82 -11.97 8.13 22.18
N PRO A 83 -12.45 7.60 21.04
CA PRO A 83 -12.59 8.36 19.80
C PRO A 83 -13.51 9.59 19.88
N ASN A 84 -14.38 9.67 20.90
CA ASN A 84 -15.29 10.81 21.09
C ASN A 84 -14.62 12.01 21.78
N ILE A 85 -13.38 11.86 22.28
CA ILE A 85 -12.65 12.92 22.98
C ILE A 85 -11.55 13.43 22.06
N MET A 86 -11.58 14.74 21.81
CA MET A 86 -10.52 15.43 21.07
C MET A 86 -9.38 15.80 22.02
N VAL A 87 -8.17 15.35 21.69
CA VAL A 87 -6.94 15.63 22.45
C VAL A 87 -5.89 16.23 21.53
N ASP A 88 -4.88 16.83 22.13
CA ASP A 88 -3.70 17.31 21.39
C ASP A 88 -2.79 16.13 21.08
N LEU A 89 -2.59 15.89 19.78
CA LEU A 89 -1.70 14.89 19.21
C LEU A 89 -0.55 15.57 18.46
N PHE A 90 0.52 14.82 18.22
CA PHE A 90 1.69 15.24 17.46
C PHE A 90 1.75 14.44 16.17
N THR A 91 1.86 15.13 15.05
CA THR A 91 2.05 14.51 13.75
C THR A 91 3.32 15.06 13.08
N PRO A 92 4.08 14.23 12.33
CA PRO A 92 5.24 14.69 11.59
C PRO A 92 4.92 15.86 10.65
N CYS A 93 5.82 16.84 10.57
CA CYS A 93 5.67 17.98 9.67
C CYS A 93 7.01 18.41 9.05
N SER A 94 6.93 19.28 8.04
CA SER A 94 8.12 19.88 7.43
C SER A 94 8.73 20.90 8.39
N PRO A 95 10.07 21.06 8.45
CA PRO A 95 10.73 22.10 9.24
C PRO A 95 10.26 23.52 8.92
N GLY A 96 9.73 23.75 7.71
CA GLY A 96 9.19 25.04 7.28
C GLY A 96 7.73 25.31 7.68
N ASP A 97 7.05 24.38 8.36
CA ASP A 97 5.67 24.58 8.83
C ASP A 97 5.68 25.62 9.98
N PRO A 98 4.83 26.67 9.96
CA PRO A 98 4.81 27.70 11.02
C PRO A 98 4.52 27.14 12.42
N ALA A 99 3.86 25.98 12.50
CA ALA A 99 3.57 25.29 13.75
C ALA A 99 4.55 24.15 14.05
N ALA A 100 5.67 24.06 13.30
CA ALA A 100 6.69 23.05 13.51
C ALA A 100 7.40 23.26 14.86
N ILE A 101 7.49 22.17 15.61
CA ILE A 101 8.30 22.09 16.82
C ILE A 101 9.41 21.10 16.52
N GLU A 102 10.66 21.54 16.65
CA GLU A 102 11.83 20.67 16.52
C GLU A 102 11.83 19.65 17.67
N MET A 103 11.59 18.39 17.34
CA MET A 103 11.62 17.26 18.26
C MET A 103 11.63 15.95 17.47
N THR A 104 12.18 14.91 18.08
CA THR A 104 12.19 13.56 17.49
C THR A 104 11.01 12.72 17.98
N TRP A 105 10.72 11.60 17.30
CA TRP A 105 9.65 10.68 17.73
C TRP A 105 9.87 10.11 19.15
N MET A 106 11.11 10.08 19.63
CA MET A 106 11.47 9.62 20.99
C MET A 106 10.91 10.54 22.09
N GLU A 107 10.66 11.81 21.76
CA GLU A 107 10.13 12.82 22.68
C GLU A 107 8.60 12.88 22.66
N VAL A 108 7.96 12.27 21.65
CA VAL A 108 6.51 12.23 21.51
C VAL A 108 5.93 11.14 22.44
N PRO A 109 4.99 11.46 23.35
CA PRO A 109 4.32 10.45 24.16
C PRO A 109 3.56 9.45 23.27
N GLY A 110 3.63 8.16 23.60
CA GLY A 110 3.06 7.10 22.77
C GLY A 110 1.54 7.18 22.57
N ASP A 111 0.81 7.76 23.53
CA ASP A 111 -0.64 8.01 23.45
C ASP A 111 -0.99 9.29 22.67
N LYS A 112 0.01 10.09 22.30
CA LYS A 112 -0.15 11.37 21.61
C LYS A 112 0.42 11.38 20.20
N LEU A 113 0.96 10.28 19.71
CA LEU A 113 1.42 10.19 18.32
C LEU A 113 0.20 10.05 17.39
N LEU A 114 0.12 10.89 16.38
CA LEU A 114 -0.80 10.73 15.26
C LEU A 114 0.00 10.36 14.01
N GLU A 115 -0.06 9.08 13.63
CA GLU A 115 0.57 8.63 12.40
C GLU A 115 -0.07 9.28 11.16
N PRO A 116 0.75 9.67 10.16
CA PRO A 116 0.21 10.16 8.90
C PRO A 116 -0.48 9.01 8.14
N GLN A 117 -1.58 9.33 7.47
CA GLN A 117 -2.31 8.34 6.68
C GLN A 117 -1.53 7.95 5.41
N VAL A 118 -1.74 6.73 4.93
CA VAL A 118 -1.15 6.27 3.65
C VAL A 118 -1.79 7.05 2.50
N SER A 119 -0.94 7.58 1.63
CA SER A 119 -1.36 8.42 0.49
C SER A 119 -1.03 7.76 -0.85
N MET A 120 -1.58 8.32 -1.94
CA MET A 120 -1.25 7.88 -3.31
C MET A 120 0.25 8.04 -3.61
N ALA A 121 0.91 9.06 -3.04
CA ALA A 121 2.36 9.24 -3.20
C ALA A 121 3.15 8.08 -2.57
N ASP A 122 2.66 7.50 -1.48
CA ASP A 122 3.28 6.33 -0.83
C ASP A 122 3.14 5.07 -1.70
N MET A 123 1.96 4.88 -2.29
CA MET A 123 1.70 3.79 -3.25
C MET A 123 2.57 3.91 -4.51
N LEU A 124 2.64 5.10 -5.11
CA LEU A 124 3.44 5.34 -6.31
C LEU A 124 4.94 5.18 -6.05
N ARG A 125 5.43 5.61 -4.89
CA ARG A 125 6.81 5.36 -4.47
C ARG A 125 7.08 3.86 -4.41
N SER A 126 6.22 3.10 -3.74
CA SER A 126 6.39 1.66 -3.61
C SER A 126 6.32 0.93 -4.96
N LEU A 127 5.41 1.36 -5.83
CA LEU A 127 5.31 0.88 -7.21
C LEU A 127 6.59 1.15 -8.00
N SER A 128 7.19 2.34 -7.88
CA SER A 128 8.44 2.67 -8.60
C SER A 128 9.63 1.78 -8.22
N SER A 129 9.62 1.23 -7.01
CA SER A 129 10.67 0.33 -6.51
C SER A 129 10.38 -1.16 -6.73
N THR A 130 9.16 -1.53 -7.09
CA THR A 130 8.74 -2.93 -7.27
C THR A 130 8.57 -3.23 -8.75
N LYS A 131 9.25 -4.24 -9.27
CA LYS A 131 9.08 -4.71 -10.65
C LYS A 131 8.16 -5.93 -10.69
N PRO A 132 7.40 -6.17 -11.78
CA PRO A 132 6.59 -7.37 -11.92
C PRO A 132 7.50 -8.60 -11.91
N THR A 133 7.08 -9.63 -11.16
CA THR A 133 7.87 -10.87 -11.02
C THR A 133 7.66 -11.82 -12.19
N VAL A 134 6.50 -11.77 -12.84
CA VAL A 134 6.18 -12.60 -13.99
C VAL A 134 6.62 -11.88 -15.27
N ASN A 135 7.52 -12.52 -16.02
CA ASN A 135 7.97 -12.01 -17.31
C ASN A 135 7.21 -12.68 -18.48
N GLU A 136 7.42 -12.17 -19.69
CA GLU A 136 6.77 -12.67 -20.90
C GLU A 136 7.16 -14.12 -21.24
N GLN A 137 8.40 -14.53 -20.97
CA GLN A 137 8.87 -15.90 -21.23
C GLN A 137 8.15 -16.92 -20.35
N ASP A 138 7.79 -16.55 -19.12
CA ASP A 138 7.04 -17.41 -18.21
C ASP A 138 5.59 -17.61 -18.73
N LEU A 139 5.00 -16.55 -19.28
CA LEU A 139 3.67 -16.61 -19.90
C LEU A 139 3.68 -17.46 -21.18
N GLU A 140 4.71 -17.35 -22.01
CA GLU A 140 4.86 -18.18 -23.21
C GLU A 140 4.98 -19.68 -22.88
N LYS A 141 5.78 -20.02 -21.86
CA LYS A 141 5.91 -21.41 -21.38
C LYS A 141 4.58 -21.95 -20.88
N LEU A 142 3.82 -21.15 -20.12
CA LEU A 142 2.49 -21.52 -19.62
C LEU A 142 1.48 -21.70 -20.76
N LYS A 143 1.52 -20.83 -21.76
CA LYS A 143 0.67 -20.92 -22.95
C LYS A 143 0.96 -22.21 -23.72
N LYS A 144 2.24 -22.48 -24.00
CA LYS A 144 2.68 -23.70 -24.68
C LYS A 144 2.24 -24.96 -23.92
N PHE A 145 2.42 -24.98 -22.60
CA PHE A 145 1.97 -26.11 -21.77
C PHE A 145 0.44 -26.30 -21.83
N THR A 146 -0.32 -25.21 -21.87
CA THR A 146 -1.78 -25.27 -21.95
C THR A 146 -2.26 -25.75 -23.32
N GLU A 147 -1.57 -25.37 -24.39
CA GLU A 147 -1.83 -25.83 -25.77
C GLU A 147 -1.47 -27.32 -25.95
N ASP A 148 -0.33 -27.75 -25.43
CA ASP A 148 0.18 -29.12 -25.60
C ASP A 148 -0.66 -30.17 -24.83
N PHE A 149 -1.25 -29.78 -23.69
CA PHE A 149 -1.91 -30.73 -22.78
C PHE A 149 -3.39 -30.46 -22.50
N GLY A 150 -3.94 -29.33 -22.94
CA GLY A 150 -5.33 -28.95 -22.68
C GLY A 150 -5.67 -28.76 -21.19
N GLN A 151 -6.96 -28.60 -20.89
CA GLN A 151 -7.49 -28.44 -19.54
C GLN A 151 -8.09 -29.73 -18.95
N GLU A 152 -8.31 -30.75 -19.79
CA GLU A 152 -8.79 -32.09 -19.42
C GLU A 152 -7.62 -33.08 -19.57
N GLY A 153 -7.24 -33.78 -18.49
CA GLY A 153 -6.03 -34.60 -18.40
C GLY A 153 -6.25 -36.09 -18.19
#